data_AF-W2TN39-F1
#
_entry.id   AF-W2TN39-F1
#
_cell.length_a   1.000
_cell.length_b   1.000
_cell.length_c   1.000
_cell.angle_alpha   90.00
_cell.angle_beta   90.00
_cell.angle_gamma   90.00
#
_symmetry.space_group_name_H-M   'P 1'
#
loop_
_entity.id
_entity.type
_entity.pdbx_description
1 polymer ?
#
loop_
_entity_poly.entity_id
_entity_poly.type
_entity_poly.pdbx_seq_one_letter_code
_entity_poly.pdbx_strand_id
1 'polypeptide(L)'
;MVKLSGMVMFSNDGCGKIVKEEVEIDVDDDITELDLTRRRLLSVANFGSLPKLEMLVLRWNLMKKIENLNGLHCLTRLSFYDNQIANWSEIAYLNRLPSLRDVAFEMNPIYSAQHFYRNRIREILPRVRIIDGFPAKWITGDPWQQLSEGSEGSCV
;
A
#
# COMPACT_ATOMS: atom_id res chain seq x y z
N MET A 1 15.33 -4.57 20.29
CA MET A 1 15.78 -4.83 18.90
C MET A 1 15.36 -6.23 18.46
N VAL A 2 14.59 -6.28 17.39
CA VAL A 2 13.97 -7.43 16.71
C VAL A 2 14.57 -7.52 15.31
N LYS A 3 14.81 -8.74 14.85
CA LYS A 3 15.37 -9.00 13.53
C LYS A 3 14.28 -9.44 12.56
N LEU A 4 13.99 -8.60 11.57
CA LEU A 4 13.06 -8.93 10.50
C LEU A 4 13.82 -9.69 9.40
N SER A 5 13.72 -11.01 9.45
CA SER A 5 14.35 -11.92 8.48
C SER A 5 13.38 -12.38 7.38
N GLY A 6 13.93 -12.93 6.30
CA GLY A 6 13.15 -13.52 5.19
C GLY A 6 12.56 -12.49 4.23
N MET A 7 12.98 -11.22 4.28
CA MET A 7 12.67 -10.25 3.24
C MET A 7 13.51 -10.53 2.01
N VAL A 8 12.94 -10.41 0.81
CA VAL A 8 13.68 -10.70 -0.43
C VAL A 8 13.77 -9.42 -1.26
N MET A 9 14.97 -9.09 -1.73
CA MET A 9 15.20 -7.95 -2.63
C MET A 9 15.99 -8.35 -3.86
N PHE A 10 15.99 -7.49 -4.89
CA PHE A 10 16.95 -7.59 -5.98
C PHE A 10 18.25 -6.83 -5.64
N SER A 11 19.38 -7.53 -5.69
CA SER A 11 20.72 -6.98 -5.56
C SER A 11 21.58 -7.28 -6.79
N ASN A 12 22.72 -6.61 -6.90
CA ASN A 12 23.72 -6.89 -7.93
C ASN A 12 24.80 -7.75 -7.28
N ASP A 13 25.15 -8.87 -7.91
CA ASP A 13 26.16 -9.82 -7.41
C ASP A 13 27.62 -9.31 -7.50
N GLY A 14 27.80 -8.04 -7.87
CA GLY A 14 29.12 -7.41 -8.08
C GLY A 14 29.68 -7.65 -9.49
N CYS A 15 29.10 -8.57 -10.26
CA CYS A 15 29.48 -8.88 -11.64
C CYS A 15 28.49 -8.28 -12.67
N GLY A 16 27.51 -7.50 -12.22
CA GLY A 16 26.51 -6.88 -13.09
C GLY A 16 25.24 -7.72 -13.27
N LYS A 17 25.14 -8.88 -12.63
CA LYS A 17 23.94 -9.72 -12.70
C LYS A 17 22.99 -9.38 -11.55
N ILE A 18 21.72 -9.25 -11.89
CA ILE A 18 20.66 -9.05 -10.90
C ILE A 18 20.30 -10.41 -10.29
N VAL A 19 20.41 -10.51 -8.97
CA VAL A 19 20.09 -11.71 -8.18
C VAL A 19 19.05 -11.37 -7.11
N LYS A 20 18.35 -12.40 -6.62
CA LYS A 20 17.50 -12.27 -5.44
C LYS A 20 18.32 -12.58 -4.20
N GLU A 21 18.19 -11.74 -3.20
CA GLU A 21 18.92 -11.85 -1.94
C GLU A 21 17.94 -11.74 -0.78
N GLU A 22 18.14 -12.58 0.23
CA GLU A 22 17.45 -12.45 1.50
C GLU A 22 18.17 -11.39 2.35
N VAL A 23 17.41 -10.42 2.82
CA VAL A 23 17.91 -9.35 3.67
C VAL A 23 17.26 -9.45 5.05
N GLU A 24 18.07 -9.14 6.05
CA GLU A 24 17.62 -9.01 7.43
C GLU A 24 17.72 -7.55 7.84
N ILE A 25 16.73 -7.08 8.59
CA ILE A 25 16.67 -5.70 9.06
C ILE A 25 16.47 -5.73 10.57
N ASP A 26 17.41 -5.15 11.30
CA ASP A 26 17.28 -4.94 12.73
C ASP A 26 16.46 -3.66 12.99
N VAL A 27 15.42 -3.79 13.80
CA VAL A 27 14.50 -2.70 14.18
C VAL A 27 14.20 -2.80 15.67
N ASP A 28 13.70 -1.74 16.29
CA ASP A 28 13.26 -1.84 17.69
C ASP A 28 11.86 -2.50 17.80
N ASP A 29 11.63 -3.22 18.90
CA ASP A 29 10.39 -3.96 19.18
C ASP A 29 9.19 -3.04 19.46
N ASP A 30 9.44 -1.79 19.83
CA ASP A 30 8.43 -0.79 20.13
C ASP A 30 8.22 0.23 19.01
N ILE A 31 8.82 0.01 17.83
CA ILE A 31 8.69 0.88 16.67
C ILE A 31 7.22 1.02 16.25
N THR A 32 6.81 2.26 15.99
CA THR A 32 5.46 2.58 15.51
C THR A 32 5.43 2.90 14.02
N GLU A 33 6.57 3.28 13.43
CA GLU A 33 6.69 3.63 12.02
C GLU A 33 7.92 2.97 11.40
N LEU A 34 7.71 2.20 10.31
CA LEU A 34 8.79 1.51 9.60
C LEU A 34 8.83 1.95 8.13
N ASP A 35 9.95 2.55 7.74
CA ASP A 35 10.20 2.97 6.36
C ASP A 35 11.21 2.07 5.64
N LEU A 36 10.71 1.40 4.60
CA LEU A 36 11.43 0.48 3.73
C LEU A 36 11.49 1.00 2.28
N THR A 37 11.45 2.32 2.10
CA THR A 37 11.48 2.97 0.80
C THR A 37 12.78 2.69 0.02
N ARG A 38 12.69 2.49 -1.30
CA ARG A 38 13.84 2.30 -2.23
C ARG A 38 14.76 1.12 -1.91
N ARG A 39 14.21 0.01 -1.41
CA ARG A 39 14.98 -1.19 -1.07
C ARG A 39 14.94 -2.29 -2.12
N ARG A 40 14.25 -2.07 -3.25
CA ARG A 40 14.05 -3.08 -4.31
C ARG A 40 13.45 -4.39 -3.78
N LEU A 41 12.59 -4.28 -2.75
CA LEU A 41 11.95 -5.42 -2.12
C LEU A 41 10.95 -6.07 -3.08
N LEU A 42 10.93 -7.40 -3.09
CA LEU A 42 10.00 -8.25 -3.83
C LEU A 42 8.96 -8.86 -2.90
N SER A 43 9.35 -9.16 -1.67
CA SER A 43 8.49 -9.66 -0.61
C SER A 43 8.99 -9.16 0.75
N VAL A 44 8.05 -9.11 1.69
CA VAL A 44 8.30 -8.80 3.09
C VAL A 44 7.92 -10.02 3.92
N ALA A 45 8.51 -10.16 5.10
CA ALA A 45 8.24 -11.26 6.01
C ALA A 45 8.51 -10.85 7.46
N ASN A 46 8.04 -11.69 8.38
CA ASN A 46 8.38 -11.65 9.80
C ASN A 46 7.98 -10.37 10.57
N PHE A 47 6.88 -9.72 10.18
CA PHE A 47 6.34 -8.57 10.92
C PHE A 47 5.57 -8.92 12.20
N GLY A 48 5.34 -10.21 12.49
CA GLY A 48 4.62 -10.66 13.69
C GLY A 48 5.27 -10.22 15.00
N SER A 49 6.54 -9.83 14.97
CA SER A 49 7.30 -9.32 16.11
C SER A 49 7.20 -7.81 16.31
N LEU A 50 6.36 -7.09 15.55
CA LEU A 50 6.15 -5.64 15.67
C LEU A 50 4.71 -5.31 16.12
N PRO A 51 4.34 -5.59 17.38
CA PRO A 51 2.95 -5.46 17.83
C PRO A 51 2.45 -4.00 17.87
N LYS A 52 3.37 -3.03 17.92
CA LYS A 52 3.05 -1.59 18.01
C LYS A 52 3.13 -0.87 16.67
N LEU A 53 3.44 -1.56 15.57
CA LEU A 53 3.61 -0.90 14.27
C LEU A 53 2.27 -0.32 13.78
N GLU A 54 2.25 0.98 13.56
CA GLU A 54 1.08 1.74 13.10
C GLU A 54 1.22 2.21 11.65
N MET A 55 2.45 2.51 11.20
CA MET A 55 2.75 2.91 9.82
C MET A 55 3.80 1.99 9.20
N LEU A 56 3.51 1.50 8.00
CA LEU A 56 4.46 0.77 7.15
C LEU A 56 4.54 1.44 5.78
N VAL A 57 5.75 1.86 5.41
CA VAL A 57 6.05 2.56 4.16
C VAL A 57 6.92 1.67 3.28
N LEU A 58 6.39 1.23 2.14
CA LEU A 58 7.05 0.33 1.18
C LEU A 58 7.22 0.99 -0.19
N ARG A 59 7.44 2.30 -0.23
CA ARG A 59 7.46 3.06 -1.48
C ARG A 59 8.66 2.71 -2.36
N TRP A 60 8.52 2.81 -3.67
CA TRP A 60 9.63 2.58 -4.61
C TRP A 60 10.28 1.20 -4.43
N ASN A 61 9.44 0.17 -4.37
CA ASN A 61 9.85 -1.22 -4.32
C ASN A 61 9.28 -1.97 -5.53
N LEU A 62 9.41 -3.30 -5.55
CA LEU A 62 9.05 -4.13 -6.70
C LEU A 62 8.02 -5.20 -6.32
N MET A 63 7.21 -4.91 -5.30
CA MET A 63 6.25 -5.86 -4.74
C MET A 63 5.09 -6.09 -5.71
N LYS A 64 4.84 -7.37 -6.01
CA LYS A 64 3.72 -7.82 -6.84
C LYS A 64 2.57 -8.40 -6.03
N LYS A 65 2.87 -8.82 -4.80
CA LYS A 65 1.95 -9.49 -3.88
C LYS A 65 1.91 -8.77 -2.55
N ILE A 66 0.73 -8.78 -1.93
CA ILE A 66 0.54 -8.33 -0.56
C ILE A 66 0.39 -9.57 0.31
N GLU A 67 1.44 -9.90 1.05
CA GLU A 67 1.51 -11.09 1.88
C GLU A 67 2.32 -10.82 3.15
N ASN A 68 2.28 -11.77 4.10
CA ASN A 68 3.05 -11.74 5.35
C ASN A 68 2.83 -10.50 6.23
N LEU A 69 1.69 -9.83 6.12
CA LEU A 69 1.29 -8.73 7.00
C LEU A 69 0.42 -9.20 8.18
N ASN A 70 0.18 -10.51 8.29
CA ASN A 70 -0.57 -11.09 9.40
C ASN A 70 0.11 -10.74 10.73
N GLY A 71 -0.67 -10.39 11.75
CA GLY A 71 -0.16 -10.02 13.08
C GLY A 71 0.04 -8.51 13.29
N LEU A 72 0.01 -7.70 12.22
CA LEU A 72 0.06 -6.24 12.30
C LEU A 72 -1.31 -5.65 12.72
N HIS A 73 -1.73 -5.94 13.95
CA HIS A 73 -3.05 -5.57 14.47
C HIS A 73 -3.23 -4.07 14.69
N CYS A 74 -2.13 -3.33 14.96
CA CYS A 74 -2.15 -1.88 15.16
C CYS A 74 -1.90 -1.09 13.87
N LEU A 75 -1.65 -1.74 12.73
CA LEU A 75 -1.31 -1.03 11.50
C LEU A 75 -2.51 -0.23 11.00
N THR A 76 -2.34 1.09 10.94
CA THR A 76 -3.36 2.04 10.49
C THR A 76 -3.06 2.63 9.12
N ARG A 77 -1.77 2.77 8.78
CA ARG A 77 -1.27 3.42 7.55
C ARG A 77 -0.34 2.47 6.79
N LEU A 78 -0.63 2.22 5.52
CA LEU A 78 0.16 1.33 4.66
C LEU A 78 0.34 1.93 3.27
N SER A 79 1.59 2.15 2.86
CA SER A 79 1.90 2.72 1.55
C SER A 79 2.65 1.72 0.68
N PHE A 80 2.06 1.39 -0.46
CA PHE A 80 2.68 0.66 -1.56
C PHE A 80 2.92 1.56 -2.78
N TYR A 81 2.99 2.87 -2.60
CA TYR A 81 3.24 3.82 -3.69
C TYR A 81 4.42 3.36 -4.57
N ASP A 82 4.23 3.32 -5.88
CA ASP A 82 5.23 2.89 -6.85
C ASP A 82 5.79 1.49 -6.53
N ASN A 83 4.91 0.51 -6.73
CA ASN A 83 5.17 -0.94 -6.69
C ASN A 83 4.51 -1.60 -7.92
N GLN A 84 4.36 -2.92 -7.91
CA GLN A 84 3.90 -3.71 -9.05
C GLN A 84 2.59 -4.47 -8.77
N ILE A 85 1.72 -3.91 -7.92
CA ILE A 85 0.42 -4.50 -7.59
C ILE A 85 -0.53 -4.32 -8.76
N ALA A 86 -1.05 -5.43 -9.29
CA ALA A 86 -1.92 -5.42 -10.48
C ALA A 86 -3.30 -6.06 -10.26
N ASN A 87 -3.51 -6.79 -9.16
CA ASN A 87 -4.69 -7.62 -8.96
C ASN A 87 -5.51 -7.22 -7.73
N TRP A 88 -6.83 -7.24 -7.87
CA TRP A 88 -7.78 -6.95 -6.78
C TRP A 88 -7.72 -7.96 -5.63
N SER A 89 -7.25 -9.19 -5.89
CA SER A 89 -7.00 -10.19 -4.85
C SER A 89 -5.99 -9.72 -3.80
N GLU A 90 -4.98 -8.97 -4.23
CA GLU A 90 -3.95 -8.42 -3.34
C GLU A 90 -4.56 -7.37 -2.40
N ILE A 91 -5.44 -6.52 -2.94
CA ILE A 91 -6.16 -5.52 -2.13
C ILE A 91 -7.07 -6.23 -1.13
N ALA A 92 -7.76 -7.30 -1.55
CA ALA A 92 -8.65 -8.07 -0.67
C ALA A 92 -7.92 -8.73 0.51
N TYR A 93 -6.64 -9.06 0.37
CA TYR A 93 -5.80 -9.57 1.46
C TYR A 93 -5.77 -8.60 2.66
N LEU A 94 -5.81 -7.30 2.42
CA LEU A 94 -5.73 -6.27 3.46
C LEU A 94 -6.94 -6.23 4.40
N ASN A 95 -8.06 -6.90 4.07
CA ASN A 95 -9.17 -7.10 5.02
C ASN A 95 -8.76 -7.86 6.29
N ARG A 96 -7.62 -8.55 6.26
CA ARG A 96 -7.05 -9.23 7.44
C ARG A 96 -6.46 -8.26 8.46
N LEU A 97 -6.27 -6.98 8.10
CA LEU A 97 -5.71 -5.94 8.95
C LEU A 97 -6.85 -5.11 9.58
N PRO A 98 -7.24 -5.39 10.84
CA PRO A 98 -8.48 -4.83 11.41
C PRO A 98 -8.45 -3.32 11.62
N SER A 99 -7.26 -2.77 11.86
CA SER A 99 -7.03 -1.35 12.17
C SER A 99 -6.66 -0.50 10.97
N LEU A 100 -6.53 -1.09 9.78
CA LEU A 100 -6.11 -0.35 8.58
C LEU A 100 -7.14 0.72 8.21
N ARG A 101 -6.69 1.97 8.02
CA ARG A 101 -7.53 3.13 7.69
C ARG A 101 -7.01 3.94 6.51
N ASP A 102 -5.72 3.87 6.22
CA ASP A 102 -5.07 4.66 5.19
C ASP A 102 -4.21 3.77 4.31
N VAL A 103 -4.46 3.84 3.00
CA VAL A 103 -3.77 3.05 1.98
C VAL A 103 -3.37 3.93 0.81
N ALA A 104 -2.21 3.64 0.24
CA ALA A 104 -1.69 4.32 -0.94
C ALA A 104 -1.19 3.28 -1.95
N PHE A 105 -1.76 3.26 -3.16
CA PHE A 105 -1.34 2.39 -4.27
C PHE A 105 -1.10 3.16 -5.57
N GLU A 106 -0.93 4.47 -5.52
CA GLU A 106 -0.57 5.24 -6.71
C GLU A 106 0.70 4.68 -7.35
N MET A 107 0.84 4.89 -8.66
CA MET A 107 1.96 4.37 -9.44
C MET A 107 2.10 2.83 -9.41
N ASN A 108 1.03 2.09 -9.09
CA ASN A 108 0.96 0.65 -9.32
C ASN A 108 0.15 0.34 -10.58
N PRO A 109 0.34 -0.81 -11.25
CA PRO A 109 -0.48 -1.21 -12.39
C PRO A 109 -2.00 -1.24 -12.12
N ILE A 110 -2.40 -1.47 -10.87
CA ILE A 110 -3.82 -1.45 -10.46
C ILE A 110 -4.40 -0.02 -10.41
N TYR A 111 -3.56 1.00 -10.27
CA TYR A 111 -3.99 2.38 -10.16
C TYR A 111 -4.61 2.87 -11.47
N SER A 112 -5.71 3.60 -11.34
CA SER A 112 -6.32 4.34 -12.42
C SER A 112 -6.87 5.65 -11.86
N ALA A 113 -6.70 6.73 -12.61
CA ALA A 113 -7.33 8.01 -12.26
C ALA A 113 -8.87 7.94 -12.35
N GLN A 114 -9.42 6.93 -13.01
CA GLN A 114 -10.86 6.74 -13.13
C GLN A 114 -11.51 6.33 -11.81
N HIS A 115 -12.74 6.76 -11.59
CA HIS A 115 -13.51 6.46 -10.37
C HIS A 115 -13.66 4.98 -10.06
N PHE A 116 -13.64 4.11 -11.08
CA PHE A 116 -13.73 2.66 -10.90
C PHE A 116 -12.70 2.15 -9.90
N TYR A 117 -11.47 2.66 -9.94
CA TYR A 117 -10.41 2.22 -9.03
C TYR A 117 -10.73 2.54 -7.56
N ARG A 118 -11.08 3.81 -7.24
CA ARG A 118 -11.42 4.22 -5.87
C ARG A 118 -12.69 3.53 -5.38
N ASN A 119 -13.70 3.40 -6.24
CA ASN A 119 -14.94 2.69 -5.91
C ASN A 119 -14.66 1.23 -5.58
N ARG A 120 -13.82 0.57 -6.39
CA ARG A 120 -13.45 -0.82 -6.17
C ARG A 120 -12.65 -1.01 -4.88
N ILE A 121 -11.72 -0.10 -4.56
CA ILE A 121 -11.03 -0.12 -3.26
C ILE A 121 -12.02 0.02 -2.10
N ARG A 122 -13.00 0.93 -2.18
CA ARG A 122 -14.03 1.07 -1.13
C ARG A 122 -14.87 -0.18 -0.95
N GLU A 123 -15.25 -0.84 -2.05
CA GLU A 123 -16.00 -2.10 -2.01
C GLU A 123 -15.20 -3.21 -1.30
N ILE A 124 -13.92 -3.33 -1.67
CA ILE A 124 -13.04 -4.36 -1.12
C ILE A 124 -12.64 -4.05 0.33
N LEU A 125 -12.37 -2.78 0.64
CA LEU A 125 -11.85 -2.29 1.93
C LEU A 125 -12.80 -1.26 2.55
N PRO A 126 -14.00 -1.67 3.02
CA PRO A 126 -15.02 -0.74 3.51
C PRO A 126 -14.63 0.04 4.79
N ARG A 127 -13.58 -0.41 5.48
CA ARG A 127 -13.06 0.22 6.71
C ARG A 127 -12.07 1.35 6.43
N VAL A 128 -11.47 1.38 5.25
CA VAL A 128 -10.50 2.40 4.85
C VAL A 128 -11.19 3.77 4.78
N ARG A 129 -10.44 4.80 5.19
CA ARG A 129 -10.88 6.20 5.33
C ARG A 129 -10.10 7.11 4.42
N ILE A 130 -8.86 6.78 4.10
CA ILE A 130 -7.99 7.53 3.21
C ILE A 130 -7.47 6.57 2.14
N ILE A 131 -7.58 6.96 0.88
CA ILE A 131 -7.07 6.24 -0.28
C ILE A 131 -6.23 7.26 -1.04
N ASP A 132 -4.95 6.99 -1.23
CA ASP A 132 -4.03 7.82 -2.02
C ASP A 132 -3.98 9.28 -1.53
N GLY A 133 -3.92 9.47 -0.20
CA GLY A 133 -3.91 10.78 0.43
C GLY A 133 -5.26 11.52 0.45
N PHE A 134 -6.32 10.93 -0.11
CA PHE A 134 -7.64 11.56 -0.20
C PHE A 134 -8.73 10.79 0.57
N PRO A 135 -9.74 11.47 1.14
CA PRO A 135 -10.83 10.79 1.83
C PRO A 135 -11.50 9.73 0.95
N ALA A 136 -11.72 8.54 1.49
CA ALA A 136 -12.35 7.43 0.78
C ALA A 136 -13.78 7.76 0.35
N LYS A 137 -14.47 8.68 1.06
CA LYS A 137 -15.81 9.17 0.69
C LYS A 137 -15.79 10.27 -0.37
N TRP A 138 -14.62 10.73 -0.79
CA TRP A 138 -14.54 11.80 -1.76
C TRP A 138 -14.98 11.27 -3.13
N ILE A 139 -16.13 11.77 -3.58
CA ILE A 139 -16.71 11.55 -4.89
C ILE A 139 -16.74 12.97 -5.49
N THR A 140 -15.87 13.18 -6.49
CA THR A 140 -15.69 14.42 -7.28
C THR A 140 -14.96 15.61 -6.63
N GLY A 141 -14.07 16.19 -7.45
CA GLY A 141 -13.05 17.21 -7.12
C GLY A 141 -11.74 17.05 -7.91
N ASP A 142 -11.76 16.33 -9.04
CA ASP A 142 -10.60 16.11 -9.91
C ASP A 142 -10.21 17.46 -10.57
N PRO A 143 -9.02 18.05 -10.31
CA PRO A 143 -8.65 19.35 -10.88
C PRO A 143 -8.55 19.35 -12.42
N TRP A 144 -8.63 18.18 -13.05
CA TRP A 144 -8.47 17.99 -14.50
C TRP A 144 -9.68 17.38 -15.19
N GLN A 145 -10.86 17.39 -14.56
CA GLN A 145 -12.12 17.09 -15.26
C GLN A 145 -12.94 18.36 -15.49
N GLN A 146 -13.33 18.59 -16.74
CA GLN A 146 -14.37 19.56 -17.07
C GLN A 146 -15.66 19.14 -16.35
N LEU A 147 -16.24 20.07 -15.58
CA LEU A 147 -17.52 19.86 -14.91
C LEU A 147 -18.53 19.39 -15.95
N SER A 148 -19.26 18.30 -15.65
CA SER A 148 -20.43 17.96 -16.46
C SER A 148 -21.41 19.12 -16.38
N GLU A 149 -21.61 19.84 -17.50
CA GLU A 149 -22.67 20.83 -17.61
C GLU A 149 -24.01 20.16 -17.28
N GLY A 150 -24.72 20.68 -16.28
CA GLY A 150 -26.00 20.10 -15.90
C GLY A 150 -26.58 20.61 -14.59
N SER A 151 -26.95 21.90 -14.55
CA SER A 151 -28.20 22.34 -13.88
C SER A 151 -28.54 23.76 -14.30
N GLU A 152 -28.87 23.96 -15.57
CA GLU A 152 -29.82 25.02 -15.88
C GLU A 152 -31.18 24.61 -15.30
N GLY A 153 -31.73 25.50 -14.47
CA GLY A 153 -32.93 25.28 -13.71
C GLY A 153 -34.11 24.91 -14.60
N SER A 154 -34.85 23.90 -14.14
CA SER A 154 -36.21 23.65 -14.62
C SER A 154 -37.09 24.83 -14.22
N CYS A 155 -37.40 25.71 -15.17
CA CYS A 155 -38.56 26.59 -15.11
C CYS A 155 -39.56 26.16 -16.18
N VAL A 156 -40.60 25.42 -15.76
CA VAL A 156 -41.98 25.47 -16.26
C VAL A 156 -42.90 24.89 -15.19
#